data_AF-A0A1H9YYA3-F1
#
_entry.id   AF-A0A1H9YYA3-F1
#
_cell.length_a   1.000
_cell.length_b   1.000
_cell.length_c   1.000
_cell.angle_alpha   90.00
_cell.angle_beta   90.00
_cell.angle_gamma   90.00
#
_symmetry.space_group_name_H-M   'P 1'
#
loop_
_entity.id
_entity.type
_entity.pdbx_description
1 polymer ?
#
loop_
_entity_poly.entity_id
_entity_poly.type
_entity_poly.pdbx_seq_one_letter_code
_entity_poly.pdbx_strand_id
1 'polypeptide(L)'
;MTIPVILEDLQAAFPGWCIWRSSAGRLWATRNGRRLSRHEVDHGLSQTIDADDVAQLAEQLKGQRTAEEALSSPPQRDDGHMRKGATLVGDTLLDQ
;
A
#
# COMPACT_ATOMS: atom_id res chain seq x y z
N MET A 1 -16.90 5.36 21.28
CA MET A 1 -16.59 6.79 21.21
C MET A 1 -15.70 6.98 19.98
N THR A 2 -16.20 7.63 18.93
CA THR A 2 -15.38 7.97 17.76
C THR A 2 -14.46 9.11 18.17
N ILE A 3 -13.17 8.81 18.28
CA ILE A 3 -12.13 9.83 18.43
C ILE A 3 -12.24 10.73 17.19
N PRO A 4 -12.46 12.05 17.32
CA PRO A 4 -12.52 12.91 16.15
C PRO A 4 -11.14 12.88 15.49
N VAL A 5 -11.05 12.30 14.30
CA VAL A 5 -9.84 12.38 13.49
C VAL A 5 -9.72 13.83 13.04
N ILE A 6 -8.77 14.55 13.62
CA ILE A 6 -8.48 15.94 13.30
C ILE A 6 -7.29 16.01 12.34
N LEU A 7 -7.20 17.10 11.60
CA LEU A 7 -6.18 17.30 10.56
C LEU A 7 -4.75 17.14 11.11
N GLU A 8 -4.53 17.62 12.33
CA GLU A 8 -3.25 17.58 13.04
C GLU A 8 -2.79 16.14 13.31
N ASP A 9 -3.72 15.25 13.66
CA ASP A 9 -3.43 13.82 13.89
C ASP A 9 -3.01 13.14 12.59
N LEU A 10 -3.70 13.47 11.48
CA LEU A 10 -3.32 13.02 10.16
C LEU A 10 -1.92 13.51 9.76
N GLN A 11 -1.62 14.78 10.01
CA GLN A 11 -0.32 15.34 9.67
C GLN A 11 0.80 14.73 10.52
N ALA A 12 0.53 14.42 11.80
CA ALA A 12 1.45 13.71 12.67
C ALA A 12 1.66 12.24 12.22
N ALA A 13 0.60 11.56 11.79
CA ALA A 13 0.67 10.19 11.28
C ALA A 13 1.39 10.08 9.92
N PHE A 14 1.35 11.15 9.11
CA PHE A 14 1.91 11.20 7.77
C PHE A 14 2.85 12.40 7.57
N PRO A 15 4.04 12.42 8.20
CA PRO A 15 4.96 13.56 8.12
C PRO A 15 5.51 13.82 6.71
N GLY A 16 5.43 12.85 5.80
CA GLY A 16 5.77 13.00 4.37
C GLY A 16 4.70 13.71 3.53
N TRP A 17 3.57 14.08 4.13
CA TRP A 17 2.47 14.75 3.47
C TRP A 17 2.21 16.13 4.08
N CYS A 18 2.11 17.14 3.21
CA CYS A 18 1.66 18.47 3.58
C CYS A 18 0.14 18.51 3.42
N ILE A 19 -0.56 18.54 4.55
CA ILE A 19 -2.02 18.52 4.62
C ILE A 19 -2.52 19.91 4.99
N TRP A 20 -3.51 20.42 4.27
CA TRP A 20 -4.08 21.74 4.51
C TRP A 20 -5.56 21.78 4.11
N ARG A 21 -6.32 22.68 4.75
CA ARG A 21 -7.72 22.94 4.42
C ARG A 21 -7.82 24.18 3.57
N SER A 22 -8.49 24.07 2.43
CA SER A 22 -8.83 25.20 1.57
C SER A 22 -9.97 26.02 2.18
N SER A 23 -10.04 27.30 1.83
CA SER A 23 -11.12 28.21 2.25
C SER A 23 -12.51 27.76 1.79
N ALA A 24 -12.58 26.94 0.73
CA ALA A 24 -13.81 26.29 0.27
C ALA A 24 -14.27 25.11 1.16
N GLY A 25 -13.57 24.83 2.26
CA GLY A 25 -13.89 23.74 3.19
C GLY A 25 -13.25 22.39 2.84
N ARG A 26 -12.78 22.21 1.59
CA ARG A 26 -12.10 21.00 1.12
C ARG A 26 -10.72 20.83 1.74
N LEU A 27 -10.36 19.58 2.01
CA LEU A 27 -9.03 19.18 2.45
C LEU A 27 -8.17 18.78 1.26
N TRP A 28 -6.90 19.12 1.36
CA TRP A 28 -5.89 18.81 0.38
C TRP A 28 -4.69 18.20 1.09
N ALA A 29 -4.12 17.16 0.51
CA ALA A 29 -2.84 16.62 0.93
C ALA A 29 -1.92 16.50 -0.27
N THR A 30 -0.72 17.05 -0.14
CA THR A 30 0.32 16.98 -1.17
C THR A 30 1.56 16.32 -0.60
N ARG A 31 2.13 15.34 -1.31
CA ARG A 31 3.39 14.71 -0.91
C ARG A 31 4.50 15.74 -0.89
N ASN A 32 5.17 15.88 0.25
CA ASN A 32 6.35 16.73 0.38
C ASN A 32 7.62 15.85 0.40
N GLY A 33 8.65 16.25 -0.33
CA GLY A 33 9.95 15.60 -0.32
C GLY A 33 10.14 14.42 -1.28
N ARG A 34 9.11 13.92 -1.97
CA ARG A 34 9.25 12.84 -2.97
C ARG A 34 8.42 13.10 -4.23
N ARG A 35 9.08 13.08 -5.39
CA ARG A 35 8.38 13.00 -6.69
C ARG A 35 8.10 11.54 -7.01
N LEU A 36 6.87 11.27 -7.41
CA LEU A 36 6.47 9.96 -7.91
C LEU A 36 7.07 9.76 -9.31
N SER A 37 7.63 8.58 -9.53
CA SER A 37 8.05 8.13 -10.85
C SER A 37 6.82 7.72 -11.67
N ARG A 38 6.96 7.70 -13.00
CA ARG A 38 5.86 7.31 -13.91
C ARG A 38 5.24 5.96 -13.56
N HIS A 39 6.07 4.98 -13.17
CA HIS A 39 5.64 3.64 -12.75
C HIS A 39 4.76 3.67 -11.49
N GLU A 40 5.05 4.59 -10.57
CA GLU A 40 4.29 4.69 -9.32
C GLU A 40 2.93 5.35 -9.56
N VAL A 41 2.90 6.36 -10.42
CA VAL A 41 1.64 7.00 -10.84
C VAL A 41 0.75 6.01 -11.60
N ASP A 42 1.33 5.18 -12.46
CA ASP A 42 0.60 4.11 -13.18
C ASP A 42 -0.02 3.08 -12.22
N HIS A 43 0.67 2.78 -11.11
CA HIS A 43 0.17 1.94 -10.03
C HIS A 43 -0.88 2.61 -9.12
N GLY A 44 -1.30 3.84 -9.43
CA GLY A 44 -2.35 4.55 -8.70
C GLY A 44 -1.84 5.46 -7.58
N LEU A 45 -0.53 5.73 -7.49
CA LEU A 45 -0.03 6.73 -6.56
C LEU A 45 -0.29 8.14 -7.07
N SER A 46 -0.79 8.99 -6.18
CA SER A 46 -1.10 10.39 -6.49
C SER A 46 -0.16 11.32 -5.73
N GLN A 47 0.30 12.37 -6.42
CA GLN A 47 1.16 13.39 -5.82
C GLN A 47 0.35 14.34 -4.92
N THR A 48 -0.89 14.60 -5.31
CA THR A 48 -1.85 15.46 -4.62
C THR A 48 -3.18 14.74 -4.58
N ILE A 49 -3.82 14.74 -3.41
CA ILE A 49 -5.15 14.21 -3.19
C ILE A 49 -6.02 15.29 -2.54
N ASP A 50 -7.28 15.33 -2.92
CA ASP A 50 -8.29 16.18 -2.30
C ASP A 50 -9.39 15.32 -1.66
N ALA A 51 -10.03 15.86 -0.63
CA ALA A 51 -11.10 15.19 0.09
C ALA A 51 -12.05 16.24 0.69
N ASP A 52 -13.33 15.90 0.83
CA ASP A 52 -14.28 16.79 1.49
C ASP A 52 -14.19 16.71 3.03
N ASP A 53 -13.79 15.56 3.59
CA ASP A 53 -13.68 15.31 5.04
C ASP A 53 -12.39 14.60 5.44
N VAL A 54 -12.01 14.73 6.72
CA VAL A 54 -10.77 14.14 7.26
C VAL A 54 -10.79 12.62 7.14
N ALA A 55 -11.95 11.98 7.32
CA ALA A 55 -12.08 10.53 7.16
C ALA A 55 -11.77 10.07 5.72
N GLN A 56 -12.28 10.80 4.71
CA GLN A 56 -11.98 10.50 3.31
C GLN A 56 -10.50 10.72 2.99
N LEU A 57 -9.91 11.78 3.55
CA LEU A 57 -8.48 12.03 3.38
C LEU A 57 -7.63 10.92 4.01
N ALA A 58 -8.02 10.43 5.18
CA ALA A 58 -7.32 9.36 5.90
C ALA A 58 -7.33 8.06 5.10
N GLU A 59 -8.48 7.67 4.55
CA GLU A 59 -8.61 6.47 3.72
C GLU A 59 -7.75 6.56 2.46
N GLN A 60 -7.74 7.73 1.79
CA GLN A 60 -6.88 7.95 0.63
C GLN A 60 -5.38 7.88 0.99
N LEU A 61 -4.94 8.54 2.07
CA LEU A 61 -3.55 8.48 2.53
C LEU A 61 -3.13 7.05 2.89
N LYS A 62 -4.03 6.28 3.50
CA LYS A 62 -3.79 4.87 3.81
C LYS A 62 -3.64 4.03 2.54
N GLY A 63 -4.53 4.23 1.56
CA GLY A 63 -4.43 3.57 0.26
C GLY A 63 -3.11 3.90 -0.47
N GLN A 64 -2.69 5.15 -0.40
CA GLN A 64 -1.39 5.59 -0.92
C GLN A 64 -0.22 4.86 -0.26
N ARG A 65 -0.22 4.73 1.07
CA ARG A 65 0.80 3.97 1.80
C ARG A 65 0.81 2.48 1.45
N THR A 66 -0.36 1.86 1.32
CA THR A 66 -0.49 0.46 0.91
C THR A 66 0.03 0.23 -0.50
N ALA A 67 -0.25 1.14 -1.44
CA ALA A 67 0.28 1.07 -2.80
C ALA A 67 1.81 1.26 -2.83
N GLU A 68 2.35 2.16 -2.01
CA GLU A 68 3.80 2.31 -1.82
C GLU A 68 4.44 1.04 -1.27
N GLU A 69 3.83 0.39 -0.28
CA GLU A 69 4.34 -0.85 0.30
C GLU A 69 4.28 -2.02 -0.69
N ALA A 70 3.22 -2.08 -1.51
CA ALA A 70 3.09 -3.07 -2.57
C ALA A 70 4.14 -2.87 -3.70
N LEU A 71 4.55 -1.63 -3.96
CA LEU A 71 5.64 -1.31 -4.89
C LEU A 71 7.03 -1.53 -4.27
N SER A 72 7.16 -1.27 -2.97
CA SER A 72 8.41 -1.44 -2.24
C SER A 72 8.69 -2.91 -1.92
N SER A 73 7.65 -3.74 -1.79
CA SER A 73 7.80 -5.19 -1.83
C SER A 73 8.04 -5.62 -3.28
N PRO A 74 9.15 -6.31 -3.59
CA PRO A 74 9.25 -7.00 -4.87
C PRO A 74 8.04 -7.94 -4.98
N PRO A 75 7.49 -8.19 -6.20
CA PRO A 75 6.43 -9.15 -6.36
C PRO A 75 6.89 -10.45 -5.69
N GLN A 76 6.21 -10.85 -4.63
CA GLN A 76 6.40 -12.14 -4.02
C GLN A 76 6.16 -13.12 -5.15
N ARG A 77 7.26 -13.64 -5.72
CA ARG A 77 7.17 -14.72 -6.69
C ARG A 77 6.41 -15.79 -5.95
N ASP A 78 5.15 -15.93 -6.30
CA ASP A 78 4.39 -17.14 -6.05
C ASP A 78 5.20 -18.22 -6.77
N ASP A 79 6.18 -18.79 -6.06
CA ASP A 79 6.87 -19.99 -6.48
C ASP A 79 5.81 -21.07 -6.38
N GLY A 80 5.04 -21.13 -7.45
CA GLY A 80 3.96 -22.05 -7.65
C GLY A 80 4.52 -23.44 -7.51
N HIS A 81 4.38 -23.98 -6.31
CA HIS A 81 3.94 -25.33 -6.04
C HIS A 81 4.18 -26.31 -7.19
N MET A 82 5.45 -26.61 -7.48
CA MET A 82 5.79 -27.67 -8.41
C MET A 82 5.76 -28.99 -7.65
N ARG A 83 4.55 -29.50 -7.37
CA ARG A 83 4.34 -30.92 -7.06
C ARG A 83 4.70 -31.73 -8.31
N LYS A 84 5.97 -32.13 -8.44
CA LYS A 84 6.33 -33.27 -9.26
C LYS A 84 6.32 -34.50 -8.36
N GLY A 85 5.38 -35.40 -8.60
CA GLY A 85 5.27 -36.67 -7.89
C GLY A 85 6.55 -37.48 -8.02
N ALA A 86 7.03 -37.98 -6.89
CA ALA A 86 7.87 -39.16 -6.81
C ALA A 86 7.07 -40.22 -6.06
N THR A 87 6.17 -40.90 -6.78
CA THR A 87 5.73 -42.24 -6.39
C THR A 87 6.93 -43.15 -6.62
N LEU A 88 7.63 -43.54 -5.55
CA LEU A 88 8.50 -44.71 -5.59
C LEU A 88 7.83 -45.79 -4.74
N VAL A 89 6.88 -46.48 -5.36
CA VAL A 89 6.47 -47.82 -4.93
C VAL A 89 7.50 -48.76 -5.54
N GLY A 90 8.24 -49.46 -4.70
CA GLY A 90 9.28 -50.38 -5.15
C GLY A 90 9.98 -51.09 -4.00
N ASP A 91 9.18 -51.54 -3.02
CA ASP A 91 9.59 -52.61 -2.12
C ASP A 91 9.71 -53.90 -2.95
N THR A 92 10.92 -54.40 -3.18
CA THR A 92 11.16 -55.82 -3.46
C THR A 92 12.58 -56.17 -3.05
N LEU A 93 12.65 -56.78 -1.87
CA LEU A 93 13.68 -57.72 -1.44
C LEU A 93 13.73 -58.89 -2.43
N LEU A 94 14.87 -59.17 -3.07
CA LEU A 94 15.18 -60.53 -3.52
C LEU A 94 16.67 -60.82 -3.38
N ASP A 95 16.92 -61.68 -2.39
CA ASP A 95 18.05 -62.59 -2.19
C ASP A 95 18.26 -63.48 -3.42
N GLN A 96 19.48 -63.52 -3.96
CA GLN A 96 20.12 -64.68 -4.62
C GLN A 96 21.64 -64.53 -4.60
#